data_AF-A0A1W2CX27-F1
#
_entry.id   AF-A0A1W2CX27-F1
#
_cell.length_a   1.000
_cell.length_b   1.000
_cell.length_c   1.000
_cell.angle_alpha   90.00
_cell.angle_beta   90.00
_cell.angle_gamma   90.00
#
_symmetry.space_group_name_H-M   'P 1'
#
loop_
_entity.id
_entity.type
_entity.pdbx_description
1 polymer ?
#
loop_
_entity_poly.entity_id
_entity_poly.type
_entity_poly.pdbx_seq_one_letter_code
_entity_poly.pdbx_strand_id
1 'polypeptide(L)' 'MRKAISFLGVVLLLIGISGTIDHLFYQPFFGFILNSVNRWVIPNIDFLAGYELYANLTVAAVGAALVIGAYRSN' A
#
# COMPACT_ATOMS: atom_id res chain seq x y z
N MET A 1 6.23 2.62 -20.70
CA MET A 1 6.32 1.79 -19.48
C MET A 1 6.60 2.59 -18.21
N ARG A 2 7.57 3.52 -18.21
CA ARG A 2 7.88 4.38 -17.05
C ARG A 2 6.69 5.07 -16.36
N LYS A 3 5.81 5.73 -17.13
CA LYS A 3 4.59 6.37 -16.58
C LYS A 3 3.66 5.38 -15.88
N ALA A 4 3.54 4.16 -16.40
CA ALA A 4 2.73 3.10 -15.78
C ALA A 4 3.35 2.61 -14.47
N ILE A 5 4.67 2.42 -14.42
CA ILE A 5 5.40 2.05 -13.19
C ILE A 5 5.28 3.16 -12.14
N SER A 6 5.43 4.42 -12.54
CA SER A 6 5.25 5.56 -11.64
C SER A 6 3.82 5.64 -11.11
N PHE A 7 2.81 5.43 -11.96
CA PHE A 7 1.42 5.43 -11.54
C PHE A 7 1.13 4.29 -10.55
N LEU A 8 1.58 3.07 -10.86
CA LEU A 8 1.47 1.92 -9.96
C LEU A 8 2.15 2.18 -8.62
N GLY A 9 3.35 2.78 -8.63
CA GLY A 9 4.08 3.15 -7.42
C GLY A 9 3.30 4.13 -6.55
N VAL A 10 2.69 5.16 -7.15
CA VAL A 10 1.83 6.11 -6.42
C VAL A 10 0.61 5.41 -5.83
N VAL A 11 -0.04 4.54 -6.60
CA VAL A 11 -1.21 3.78 -6.12
C VAL A 11 -0.84 2.90 -4.93
N LEU A 12 0.25 2.13 -5.02
CA LEU A 12 0.72 1.28 -3.92
C LEU A 12 1.12 2.10 -2.70
N LEU A 13 1.77 3.24 -2.90
CA LEU A 13 2.11 4.16 -1.81
C LEU A 13 0.87 4.62 -1.05
N LEU A 14 -0.16 5.07 -1.78
CA LEU A 14 -1.41 5.54 -1.19
C LEU A 14 -2.18 4.42 -0.48
N ILE A 15 -2.20 3.21 -1.05
CA ILE A 15 -2.82 2.03 -0.43
C ILE A 15 -2.11 1.69 0.89
N GLY A 16 -0.78 1.60 0.90
CA GLY A 16 -0.03 1.27 2.12
C GLY A 16 -0.16 2.33 3.21
N ILE A 17 -0.13 3.62 2.86
CA ILE A 17 -0.38 4.71 3.81
C ILE A 17 -1.80 4.61 4.38
N SER A 18 -2.79 4.38 3.53
CA SER A 18 -4.18 4.28 3.96
C SER A 18 -4.41 3.06 4.85
N GLY A 19 -3.89 1.88 4.50
CA GLY A 19 -4.02 0.70 5.36
C GLY A 19 -3.31 0.86 6.72
N THR A 20 -2.22 1.64 6.75
CA THR A 20 -1.55 2.02 8.00
C THR A 20 -2.43 2.93 8.85
N ILE A 21 -3.04 3.96 8.24
CA ILE A 21 -3.96 4.87 8.93
C ILE A 21 -5.19 4.10 9.43
N ASP A 22 -5.76 3.22 8.60
CA ASP A 22 -6.93 2.42 8.95
C ASP A 22 -6.68 1.52 10.15
N HIS A 23 -5.52 0.84 10.17
CA HIS A 23 -5.13 -0.01 11.30
C HIS A 23 -4.95 0.78 12.61
N LEU A 24 -4.51 2.04 12.54
CA LEU A 24 -4.27 2.88 13.73
C LEU A 24 -5.50 3.68 14.19
N PHE A 25 -6.31 4.19 13.25
CA PHE A 25 -7.33 5.21 13.52
C PHE A 25 -8.71 4.91 12.92
N TYR A 26 -8.90 3.74 12.28
CA TYR A 26 -10.13 3.32 11.58
C TYR A 26 -10.59 4.34 10.51
N GLN A 27 -10.40 4.00 9.23
CA GLN A 27 -10.64 4.92 8.12
C GLN A 27 -12.05 4.77 7.52
N PRO A 28 -12.95 5.77 7.64
CA PRO A 28 -14.34 5.64 7.20
C PRO A 28 -14.58 5.85 5.69
N PHE A 29 -13.63 6.43 4.94
CA PHE A 29 -13.81 6.79 3.52
C PHE A 29 -12.74 6.14 2.62
N PHE A 30 -13.14 5.76 1.40
CA PHE A 30 -12.31 5.10 0.38
C PHE A 30 -11.67 3.76 0.78
N GLY A 31 -12.06 3.18 1.92
CA GLY A 31 -11.52 1.90 2.41
C GLY A 31 -11.77 0.69 1.50
N PHE A 32 -12.65 0.75 0.50
CA PHE A 32 -12.77 -0.35 -0.46
C PHE A 32 -11.54 -0.47 -1.37
N ILE A 33 -10.98 0.66 -1.80
CA ILE A 33 -9.82 0.71 -2.71
C ILE A 33 -8.53 0.87 -1.91
N LEU A 34 -8.48 1.84 -1.00
CA LEU A 34 -7.25 2.20 -0.30
C LEU A 34 -6.93 1.26 0.87
N ASN A 35 -7.94 0.61 1.47
CA ASN A 35 -7.74 -0.43 2.48
C ASN A 35 -7.83 -1.84 1.88
N SER A 36 -7.57 -1.96 0.57
CA SER A 36 -7.68 -3.24 -0.14
C SER A 36 -6.74 -4.32 0.41
N VAL A 37 -5.57 -3.94 0.94
CA VAL A 37 -4.62 -4.87 1.58
C VAL A 37 -5.25 -5.51 2.83
N ASN A 38 -5.80 -4.73 3.76
CA ASN A 38 -6.39 -5.28 4.98
C ASN A 38 -7.70 -6.04 4.71
N ARG A 39 -8.41 -5.69 3.62
CA ARG A 39 -9.69 -6.34 3.27
C ARG A 39 -9.54 -7.63 2.48
N TRP A 40 -8.56 -7.71 1.59
CA TRP A 40 -8.46 -8.79 0.61
C TRP A 40 -7.15 -9.57 0.70
N VAL A 41 -6.06 -8.99 1.19
CA VAL A 41 -4.76 -9.67 1.21
C VAL A 41 -4.53 -10.30 2.58
N ILE A 42 -4.60 -9.51 3.64
CA ILE A 42 -4.29 -9.97 5.00
C ILE A 42 -5.20 -11.12 5.46
N PRO A 43 -6.53 -11.08 5.27
CA PRO A 43 -7.41 -12.16 5.72
C PRO A 43 -7.17 -13.50 5.00
N ASN A 44 -6.47 -13.49 3.86
CA ASN A 44 -6.15 -14.69 3.09
C ASN A 44 -4.74 -15.23 3.37
N ILE A 45 -3.97 -14.57 4.24
CA ILE A 45 -2.59 -14.95 4.55
C ILE A 45 -2.42 -14.97 6.07
N ASP A 46 -2.59 -16.13 6.68
CA ASP A 46 -2.49 -16.32 8.13
C ASP A 46 -1.16 -15.83 8.72
N PHE A 47 -0.08 -15.89 7.94
CA PHE A 47 1.23 -15.36 8.34
C PHE A 47 1.24 -13.85 8.59
N LEU A 48 0.36 -13.09 7.94
CA LEU A 48 0.28 -11.63 8.10
C LEU A 48 -0.66 -11.21 9.24
N ALA A 49 -1.39 -12.15 9.86
CA ALA A 49 -2.26 -11.87 10.99
C ALA A 49 -1.45 -11.29 12.16
N GLY A 50 -1.84 -10.12 12.66
CA GLY A 50 -1.09 -9.40 13.71
C GLY A 50 0.15 -8.62 13.23
N TYR A 51 0.52 -8.73 11.95
CA TYR A 51 1.57 -7.92 11.31
C TYR A 51 1.02 -6.90 10.32
N GLU A 52 -0.26 -6.58 10.41
CA GLU A 52 -0.99 -5.70 9.50
C GLU A 52 -0.33 -4.34 9.30
N LEU A 53 0.14 -3.71 10.38
CA LEU A 53 0.87 -2.46 10.33
C LEU A 53 2.13 -2.57 9.45
N TYR A 54 2.94 -3.60 9.69
CA TYR A 54 4.18 -3.82 8.95
C TYR A 54 3.92 -4.18 7.48
N ALA A 55 2.86 -4.94 7.20
CA ALA A 55 2.44 -5.27 5.85
C ALA A 55 2.10 -3.99 5.05
N ASN A 56 1.29 -3.10 5.63
CA ASN A 56 0.92 -1.84 4.98
C ASN A 56 2.10 -0.89 4.79
N LEU A 57 2.97 -0.77 5.79
CA LEU A 57 4.21 0.02 5.67
C LEU A 57 5.14 -0.53 4.58
N THR A 58 5.21 -1.86 4.44
CA THR A 58 5.99 -2.50 3.37
C THR A 58 5.40 -2.19 1.99
N VAL A 59 4.08 -2.27 1.84
CA VAL A 59 3.38 -1.87 0.60
C VAL A 59 3.66 -0.41 0.26
N ALA A 60 3.60 0.48 1.26
CA ALA A 60 3.93 1.89 1.10
C ALA A 60 5.39 2.07 0.64
N ALA A 61 6.33 1.39 1.28
CA ALA A 61 7.75 1.46 0.96
C ALA A 61 8.05 0.96 -0.46
N VAL A 62 7.42 -0.13 -0.90
CA VAL A 62 7.52 -0.63 -2.28
C VAL A 62 6.97 0.39 -3.27
N GLY A 63 5.80 1.00 -2.98
CA GLY A 63 5.25 2.07 -3.79
C GLY A 63 6.19 3.26 -3.94
N ALA A 64 6.77 3.73 -2.83
CA ALA A 64 7.77 4.80 -2.84
C ALA A 64 9.01 4.44 -3.66
N ALA A 65 9.54 3.22 -3.48
CA ALA A 65 10.70 2.73 -4.23
C ALA A 65 10.44 2.71 -5.75
N LEU A 66 9.24 2.29 -6.18
CA LEU A 66 8.84 2.31 -7.59
C LEU A 66 8.73 3.74 -8.14
N VAL A 67 8.18 4.69 -7.38
CA VAL A 67 8.12 6.10 -7.79
C VAL A 67 9.52 6.69 -7.92
N ILE A 68 10.39 6.46 -6.94
CA ILE A 68 11.78 6.97 -6.95
C ILE A 68 12.57 6.34 -8.09
N GLY A 69 12.48 5.02 -8.28
CA GLY A 69 13.16 4.31 -9.37
C GLY A 69 12.65 4.74 -10.75
N ALA A 70 11.35 4.92 -10.90
CA ALA A 70 10.78 5.50 -12.11
C ALA A 70 11.31 6.93 -12.29
N TYR A 71 11.36 7.77 -11.25
CA TYR A 71 11.88 9.12 -11.37
C TYR A 71 13.36 9.15 -11.77
N ARG A 72 14.21 8.28 -11.22
CA ARG A 72 15.65 8.22 -11.49
C ARG A 72 16.03 7.62 -12.85
N SER A 73 15.13 6.88 -13.49
CA SER A 73 15.34 6.39 -14.88
C SER A 73 15.06 7.45 -15.95
N ASN A 74 15.18 8.74 -15.59
CA ASN A 74 15.09 9.91 -16.47
C ASN A 74 16.48 10.38 -16.86
#